data_AF-A0A258HFE0-F1
#
_entry.id   AF-A0A258HFE0-F1
#
_cell.length_a   1.000
_cell.length_b   1.000
_cell.length_c   1.000
_cell.angle_alpha   90.00
_cell.angle_beta   90.00
_cell.angle_gamma   90.00
#
_symmetry.space_group_name_H-M   'P 1'
#
loop_
_entity.id
_entity.type
_entity.pdbx_description
1 polymer ?
#
loop_
_entity_poly.entity_id
_entity_poly.type
_entity_poly.pdbx_seq_one_letter_code
_entity_poly.pdbx_strand_id
1 'polypeptide(L)'
;MNRFTTIAAVAALAASVAAPALAQQNRLPTEAPAGAQRVVMMCTNDAATRSAFRREHGAPPTFVTADQVLQARATGESWSAPRCMNTREHGRLTQTLNTYASVR
;
A
#
# COMPACT_ATOMS: atom_id res chain seq x y z
N MET A 1 -38.25 63.45 -31.89
CA MET A 1 -38.92 62.30 -31.27
C MET A 1 -37.85 61.37 -30.69
N ASN A 2 -37.98 61.06 -29.40
CA ASN A 2 -37.35 60.02 -28.55
C ASN A 2 -35.81 59.94 -28.48
N ARG A 3 -35.12 60.14 -27.35
CA ARG A 3 -35.21 59.60 -25.96
C ARG A 3 -34.72 58.14 -25.82
N PHE A 4 -33.95 57.94 -24.75
CA PHE A 4 -33.70 56.72 -23.94
C PHE A 4 -32.38 55.95 -24.13
N THR A 5 -31.48 56.21 -23.17
CA THR A 5 -30.71 55.26 -22.35
C THR A 5 -31.02 53.77 -22.49
N THR A 6 -29.97 52.94 -22.56
CA THR A 6 -29.78 51.79 -21.64
C THR A 6 -28.34 51.25 -21.65
N ILE A 7 -27.89 50.94 -20.43
CA ILE A 7 -26.65 50.27 -20.03
C ILE A 7 -26.86 48.75 -20.16
N ALA A 8 -25.84 47.99 -20.59
CA ALA A 8 -25.77 46.56 -20.30
C ALA A 8 -24.31 46.12 -20.14
N ALA A 9 -23.90 45.97 -18.88
CA ALA A 9 -22.62 45.41 -18.46
C ALA A 9 -22.59 43.90 -18.75
N VAL A 10 -21.56 43.43 -19.46
CA VAL A 10 -21.31 41.99 -19.64
C VAL A 10 -20.43 41.54 -18.48
N ALA A 11 -21.02 40.79 -17.55
CA ALA A 11 -20.30 40.12 -16.48
C ALA A 11 -19.46 38.97 -17.08
N ALA A 12 -18.14 39.16 -17.13
CA ALA A 12 -17.20 38.08 -17.41
C ALA A 12 -17.08 37.18 -16.17
N LEU A 13 -17.76 36.04 -16.19
CA LEU A 13 -17.56 34.97 -15.21
C LEU A 13 -16.17 34.36 -15.47
N ALA A 14 -15.20 34.74 -14.64
CA ALA A 14 -13.88 34.14 -14.65
C ALA A 14 -14.00 32.65 -14.31
N ALA A 15 -13.59 31.79 -15.26
CA ALA A 15 -13.46 30.36 -15.06
C ALA A 15 -12.43 30.10 -13.95
N SER A 16 -12.90 29.64 -12.80
CA SER A 16 -12.05 29.07 -11.75
C SER A 16 -11.39 27.82 -12.30
N VAL A 17 -10.10 27.92 -12.63
CA VAL A 17 -9.28 26.79 -13.01
C VAL A 17 -9.19 25.88 -11.78
N ALA A 18 -9.81 24.71 -11.86
CA ALA A 18 -9.59 23.65 -10.89
C ALA A 18 -8.12 23.24 -10.99
N ALA A 19 -7.33 23.57 -9.96
CA ALA A 19 -5.97 23.05 -9.84
C ALA A 19 -6.04 21.51 -9.79
N PRO A 20 -5.18 20.78 -10.52
CA PRO A 20 -5.12 19.34 -10.36
C PRO A 20 -4.63 19.07 -8.94
N ALA A 21 -5.45 18.35 -8.16
CA ALA A 21 -4.97 17.73 -6.94
C ALA A 21 -3.80 16.82 -7.36
N LEU A 22 -2.59 17.23 -7.03
CA LEU A 22 -1.44 16.33 -7.01
C LEU A 22 -1.80 15.26 -5.98
N ALA A 23 -2.39 14.17 -6.47
CA ALA A 23 -2.39 12.91 -5.79
C ALA A 23 -0.91 12.55 -5.63
N GLN A 24 -0.34 12.98 -4.51
CA GLN A 24 0.90 12.46 -3.97
C GLN A 24 0.59 11.01 -3.59
N GLN A 25 0.41 10.18 -4.62
CA GLN A 25 0.55 8.76 -4.54
C GLN A 25 1.98 8.58 -4.11
N ASN A 26 2.18 8.45 -2.80
CA ASN A 26 3.32 7.80 -2.24
C ASN A 26 3.44 6.50 -3.03
N ARG A 27 4.27 6.50 -4.10
CA ARG A 27 4.45 5.33 -4.96
C ARG A 27 5.05 4.30 -4.02
N LEU A 28 4.18 3.46 -3.45
CA LEU A 28 4.63 2.21 -2.88
C LEU A 28 5.45 1.56 -4.00
N PRO A 29 6.69 1.12 -3.73
CA PRO A 29 7.55 0.56 -4.75
C PRO A 29 6.77 -0.49 -5.55
N THR A 30 6.50 -0.20 -6.83
CA THR A 30 5.78 -1.10 -7.74
C THR A 30 6.61 -2.34 -8.05
N GLU A 31 7.92 -2.28 -7.78
CA GLU A 31 8.86 -3.36 -8.00
C GLU A 31 9.60 -3.66 -6.70
N ALA A 32 9.43 -4.89 -6.22
CA ALA A 32 10.22 -5.37 -5.11
C ALA A 32 11.69 -5.46 -5.57
N PRO A 33 12.66 -4.94 -4.80
CA PRO A 33 14.06 -4.91 -5.22
C PRO A 33 14.56 -6.30 -5.63
N ALA A 34 15.41 -6.39 -6.65
CA ALA A 34 16.03 -7.65 -7.06
C ALA A 34 16.78 -8.26 -5.86
N GLY A 35 16.22 -9.32 -5.26
CA GLY A 35 16.60 -9.81 -3.93
C GLY A 35 15.47 -9.83 -2.89
N ALA A 36 14.23 -9.48 -3.26
CA ALA A 36 13.03 -9.59 -2.45
C ALA A 36 12.62 -11.05 -2.17
N GLN A 37 13.49 -11.82 -1.52
CA GLN A 37 13.28 -13.23 -1.15
C GLN A 37 12.63 -13.39 0.24
N ARG A 38 12.17 -12.29 0.84
CA ARG A 38 11.56 -12.24 2.19
C ARG A 38 10.31 -11.36 2.18
N VAL A 39 9.38 -11.68 1.28
CA VAL A 39 8.10 -10.97 1.22
C VAL A 39 7.12 -11.67 2.15
N VAL A 40 6.65 -10.93 3.15
CA VAL A 40 5.53 -11.32 4.00
C VAL A 40 4.32 -10.53 3.55
N MET A 41 3.28 -11.23 3.08
CA MET A 41 2.01 -10.63 2.69
C MET A 41 1.01 -10.70 3.85
N MET A 42 0.12 -9.72 3.93
CA MET A 42 -0.99 -9.76 4.87
C MET A 42 -2.15 -10.52 4.24
N CYS A 43 -2.53 -11.66 4.81
CA CYS A 43 -3.51 -12.58 4.22
C CYS A 43 -4.60 -12.93 5.21
N THR A 44 -5.82 -13.13 4.72
CA THR A 44 -6.92 -13.77 5.45
C THR A 44 -6.86 -15.29 5.25
N ASN A 45 -7.29 -16.07 6.25
CA ASN A 45 -7.29 -17.53 6.17
C ASN A 45 -8.64 -18.06 5.68
N ASP A 46 -8.99 -17.71 4.43
CA ASP A 46 -10.23 -18.13 3.79
C ASP A 46 -9.98 -18.91 2.49
N ALA A 47 -11.05 -19.49 1.94
CA ALA A 47 -10.97 -20.29 0.72
C ALA A 47 -10.58 -19.47 -0.52
N ALA A 48 -11.02 -18.22 -0.62
CA ALA A 48 -10.72 -17.35 -1.75
C ALA A 48 -9.22 -17.01 -1.78
N THR A 49 -8.66 -16.63 -0.63
CA THR A 49 -7.23 -16.34 -0.48
C THR A 49 -6.37 -17.56 -0.79
N ARG A 50 -6.74 -18.75 -0.28
CA ARG A 50 -6.02 -19.99 -0.59
C ARG A 50 -6.07 -20.38 -2.06
N SER A 51 -7.14 -20.03 -2.76
CA SER A 51 -7.30 -20.29 -4.20
C SER A 51 -6.44 -19.33 -5.02
N ALA A 52 -6.54 -18.03 -4.73
CA ALA A 52 -5.74 -17.00 -5.39
C ALA A 52 -4.23 -17.25 -5.21
N PHE A 53 -3.80 -17.50 -3.97
CA PHE A 53 -2.40 -17.78 -3.66
C PHE A 53 -1.89 -19.03 -4.39
N ARG A 54 -2.69 -20.10 -4.48
CA ARG A 54 -2.31 -21.31 -5.24
C ARG A 54 -2.15 -21.04 -6.73
N ARG A 55 -3.02 -20.22 -7.32
CA ARG A 55 -2.92 -19.82 -8.73
C ARG A 55 -1.65 -19.01 -9.00
N GLU A 56 -1.28 -18.14 -8.07
CA GLU A 56 -0.14 -17.21 -8.24
C GLU A 56 1.21 -17.82 -7.85
N HIS A 57 1.24 -18.71 -6.87
CA HIS A 57 2.48 -19.25 -6.28
C HIS A 57 2.59 -20.78 -6.32
N GLY A 58 1.61 -21.49 -6.87
CA GLY A 58 1.64 -22.95 -7.07
C GLY A 58 1.40 -23.81 -5.83
N ALA A 59 1.34 -23.22 -4.64
CA ALA A 59 1.15 -23.91 -3.35
C ALA A 59 0.16 -23.15 -2.46
N PRO A 60 -0.45 -23.77 -1.43
CA PRO A 60 -1.23 -23.03 -0.44
C PRO A 60 -0.35 -22.07 0.38
N PRO A 61 -0.91 -20.97 0.90
CA PRO A 61 -0.16 -20.01 1.71
C PRO A 61 0.36 -20.66 2.99
N THR A 62 1.61 -20.37 3.35
CA THR A 62 2.14 -20.68 4.68
C THR A 62 2.05 -19.46 5.56
N PHE A 63 1.42 -19.59 6.72
CA PHE A 63 1.29 -18.51 7.69
C PHE A 63 2.45 -18.50 8.68
N VAL A 64 2.99 -17.31 8.96
CA VAL A 64 4.09 -17.08 9.91
C VAL A 64 3.72 -16.02 10.94
N THR A 65 4.36 -16.09 12.11
CA THR A 65 4.23 -15.09 13.19
C THR A 65 5.27 -13.98 13.06
N ALA A 66 5.08 -12.89 13.80
CA ALA A 66 6.08 -11.81 13.87
C ALA A 66 7.47 -12.34 14.27
N ASP A 67 7.50 -13.20 15.29
CA ASP A 67 8.75 -13.77 15.82
C ASP A 67 9.44 -14.67 14.79
N GLN A 68 8.69 -15.47 14.04
CA GLN A 68 9.24 -16.29 12.96
C GLN A 68 9.85 -15.44 11.85
N VAL A 69 9.23 -14.31 11.50
CA VAL A 69 9.78 -13.37 10.51
C VAL A 69 11.05 -12.71 11.02
N LEU A 70 11.08 -12.30 12.30
CA LEU A 70 12.28 -11.72 12.91
C LEU A 70 13.41 -12.74 12.97
N GLN A 71 13.10 -13.99 13.32
CA GLN A 71 14.07 -15.08 13.34
C GLN A 71 14.62 -15.37 11.94
N ALA A 72 13.75 -15.51 10.94
CA ALA A 72 14.14 -15.71 9.55
C ALA A 72 15.04 -14.57 9.03
N ARG A 73 14.77 -13.32 9.45
CA ARG A 73 15.63 -12.17 9.15
C ARG A 73 17.01 -12.31 9.83
N ALA A 74 17.04 -12.71 11.10
CA ALA A 74 18.28 -12.84 11.88
C ALA A 74 19.18 -13.97 11.36
N THR A 75 18.58 -15.08 10.90
CA THR A 75 19.31 -16.24 10.34
C THR A 75 19.60 -16.13 8.85
N GLY A 76 19.06 -15.11 8.17
CA GLY A 76 19.21 -14.94 6.74
C GLY A 76 18.38 -15.91 5.90
N GLU A 77 17.40 -16.60 6.50
CA GLU A 77 16.50 -17.52 5.80
C GLU A 77 15.80 -16.82 4.63
N SER A 78 15.67 -17.54 3.51
CA SER A 78 14.99 -17.08 2.29
C SER A 78 13.89 -18.06 1.91
N TRP A 79 12.80 -17.55 1.34
CA TRP A 79 11.69 -18.40 0.89
C TRP A 79 11.53 -18.36 -0.63
N SER A 80 11.17 -19.51 -1.19
CA SER A 80 10.85 -19.65 -2.62
C SER A 80 9.49 -19.05 -3.00
N ALA A 81 8.61 -18.83 -2.01
CA ALA A 81 7.32 -18.16 -2.17
C ALA A 81 7.08 -17.20 -0.99
N PRO A 82 6.26 -16.14 -1.16
CA PRO A 82 5.90 -15.26 -0.06
C PRO A 82 5.26 -16.02 1.10
N ARG A 83 5.45 -15.55 2.33
CA ARG A 83 4.72 -16.07 3.50
C ARG A 83 3.55 -15.15 3.81
N CYS A 84 2.50 -15.70 4.39
CA CYS A 84 1.35 -14.94 4.83
C CYS A 84 1.44 -14.63 6.33
N MET A 85 0.86 -13.51 6.74
CA MET A 85 0.73 -13.13 8.14
C MET A 85 -0.65 -12.50 8.35
N ASN A 86 -1.23 -12.71 9.53
CA ASN A 86 -2.50 -12.06 9.87
C ASN A 86 -2.27 -10.63 10.42
N THR A 87 -3.34 -9.83 10.49
CA THR A 87 -3.27 -8.42 10.94
C THR A 87 -2.65 -8.25 12.33
N ARG A 88 -2.94 -9.16 13.27
CA ARG A 88 -2.43 -9.11 14.65
C ARG A 88 -0.91 -9.26 14.67
N GLU A 89 -0.42 -10.28 13.98
CA GLU A 89 1.02 -10.55 13.87
C GLU A 89 1.73 -9.44 13.11
N HIS A 90 1.11 -8.88 12.06
CA HIS A 90 1.67 -7.76 11.32
C HIS A 90 1.83 -6.51 12.23
N GLY A 91 0.84 -6.24 13.07
CA GLY A 91 0.92 -5.16 14.07
C GLY A 91 2.08 -5.38 15.06
N ARG A 92 2.25 -6.61 15.57
CA ARG A 92 3.38 -6.98 16.44
C ARG A 92 4.72 -6.77 15.75
N LEU A 93 4.87 -7.26 14.51
CA LEU A 93 6.09 -7.11 13.74
C LEU A 93 6.44 -5.63 13.54
N THR A 94 5.46 -4.82 13.15
CA THR A 94 5.65 -3.38 12.93
C THR A 94 6.07 -2.66 14.21
N GLN A 95 5.41 -2.95 15.33
CA GLN A 95 5.76 -2.38 16.63
C GLN A 95 7.20 -2.71 17.00
N THR A 96 7.61 -3.97 16.90
CA THR A 96 8.96 -4.42 17.23
C THR A 96 10.01 -3.75 16.34
N LEU A 97 9.78 -3.69 15.03
CA LEU A 97 10.70 -3.04 14.09
C LEU A 97 10.85 -1.53 14.38
N ASN A 98 9.77 -0.85 14.75
CA ASN A 98 9.81 0.56 15.12
C ASN A 98 10.57 0.79 16.42
N THR A 99 10.38 -0.08 17.43
CA THR A 99 11.17 -0.01 18.67
C THR A 99 12.66 -0.16 18.39
N TYR A 100 13.07 -1.11 17.54
CA TYR A 100 14.49 -1.24 17.15
C TYR A 100 15.02 -0.02 16.40
N ALA A 101 14.22 0.60 15.54
CA ALA A 101 14.60 1.80 14.81
C ALA A 101 14.80 3.01 15.75
N SER A 102 14.03 3.12 16.83
CA SER A 102 14.16 4.21 17.80
C SER A 102 15.38 4.11 18.72
N VAL A 103 16.01 2.94 18.82
CA VAL A 103 17.16 2.69 19.71
C VAL A 103 18.50 2.76 18.96
N ARG A 104 18.47 2.71 17.63
CA ARG A 104 19.65 2.81 16.76
C ARG A 104 19.92 4.25 16.36
#